data_AF-A0A1H9K9V0-F1
#
_entry.id   AF-A0A1H9K9V0-F1
#
_cell.length_a   1.000
_cell.length_b   1.000
_cell.length_c   1.000
_cell.angle_alpha   90.00
_cell.angle_beta   90.00
_cell.angle_gamma   90.00
#
_symmetry.space_group_name_H-M   'P 1'
#
loop_
_entity.id
_entity.type
_entity.pdbx_description
1 polymer ?
#
loop_
_entity_poly.entity_id
_entity_poly.type
_entity_poly.pdbx_seq_one_letter_code
_entity_poly.pdbx_strand_id
1 'polypeptide(L)'
;MKDLQSYFDQQLKDRRSRVTRWVVGLSGGLDSVVLLHLAARSLPAEQLLVVNIDHQLQSQSAQWSDFCGRLAGSLKLSFVSHKVVVDEGSSLEQAARNARYQLFGQLLQPGDCLLLAHHLDDQTETMLFRLLRGAGVRGLAGIPDSRRLGQAELYRPLLSITRQQLHSWAQAQQLQWVDDPSNNDLRYDRNYLRHKVLPLLQARWPGFSRRWADTAGYLRDAEQLHRDLAEIDLHSVGSGDGLECQALLDLSRPRRANLLRFWCLRAGVSIGERQVKSVLQLIAAADDRQPVVQLGAFQVRRYQGVIVLQPEQVDIEWGNWPLSEEGVQTAQGTLQVVRSVAPGGLKSLTGVTLRNRSDGDRCRPVGRGGSCSLKKLFQEHHIPAWQRSSWPVCVVDDEIVALPGICICEGWQSEKKGSGFALKWLPTALSARGDSDTL
;
A
#
# COMPACT_ATOMS: atom_id res chain seq x y z
N MET A 1 -25.67 5.12 33.43
CA MET A 1 -24.85 4.83 32.23
C MET A 1 -25.72 5.12 31.02
N LYS A 2 -25.23 5.88 30.03
CA LYS A 2 -25.90 5.93 28.73
C LYS A 2 -26.04 4.50 28.22
N ASP A 3 -27.21 4.14 27.76
CA ASP A 3 -27.47 2.85 27.14
C ASP A 3 -26.44 2.61 26.00
N LEU A 4 -25.69 1.50 26.08
CA LEU A 4 -24.65 1.16 25.10
C LEU A 4 -25.25 1.01 23.70
N GLN A 5 -26.51 0.56 23.61
CA GLN A 5 -27.25 0.48 22.35
C GLN A 5 -27.46 1.87 21.75
N SER A 6 -28.02 2.80 22.52
CA SER A 6 -28.18 4.20 22.11
C SER A 6 -26.86 4.87 21.69
N TYR A 7 -25.74 4.60 22.39
CA TYR A 7 -24.43 5.09 21.98
C TYR A 7 -24.01 4.52 20.62
N PHE A 8 -24.17 3.21 20.42
CA PHE A 8 -23.83 2.53 19.18
C PHE A 8 -24.67 3.04 18.00
N ASP A 9 -25.97 3.22 18.18
CA ASP A 9 -26.87 3.80 17.17
C ASP A 9 -26.40 5.19 16.73
N GLN A 10 -25.97 6.02 17.68
CA GLN A 10 -25.44 7.35 17.40
C GLN A 10 -24.14 7.30 16.58
N GLN A 11 -23.27 6.32 16.82
CA GLN A 11 -22.02 6.14 16.05
C GLN A 11 -22.28 5.79 14.58
N LEU A 12 -23.39 5.11 14.28
CA LEU A 12 -23.73 4.70 12.92
C LEU A 12 -24.48 5.76 12.12
N LYS A 13 -25.06 6.78 12.77
CA LYS A 13 -26.01 7.73 12.18
C LYS A 13 -25.54 8.31 10.84
N ASP A 14 -24.31 8.80 10.77
CA ASP A 14 -23.78 9.48 9.58
C ASP A 14 -23.32 8.52 8.46
N ARG A 15 -23.27 7.22 8.76
CA ARG A 15 -22.81 6.17 7.83
C ARG A 15 -23.95 5.37 7.23
N ARG A 16 -25.10 5.26 7.91
CA ARG A 16 -26.26 4.46 7.45
C ARG A 16 -26.68 4.75 6.02
N SER A 17 -26.64 6.00 5.58
CA SER A 17 -27.07 6.37 4.22
C SER A 17 -26.04 6.07 3.13
N ARG A 18 -24.80 5.73 3.48
CA ARG A 18 -23.68 5.52 2.53
C ARG A 18 -23.25 4.07 2.42
N VAL A 19 -23.66 3.23 3.37
CA VAL A 19 -23.26 1.83 3.46
C VAL A 19 -24.33 0.95 2.84
N THR A 20 -23.96 0.15 1.86
CA THR A 20 -24.88 -0.81 1.20
C THR A 20 -24.94 -2.12 1.97
N ARG A 21 -23.84 -2.53 2.61
CA ARG A 21 -23.74 -3.75 3.39
C ARG A 21 -22.78 -3.57 4.57
N TRP A 22 -23.22 -4.04 5.73
CA TRP A 22 -22.46 -4.05 6.97
C TRP A 22 -21.83 -5.41 7.18
N VAL A 23 -20.53 -5.44 7.39
CA VAL A 23 -19.78 -6.67 7.65
C VAL A 23 -19.31 -6.64 9.10
N VAL A 24 -19.66 -7.64 9.91
CA VAL A 24 -19.24 -7.72 11.32
C VAL A 24 -18.17 -8.78 11.47
N GLY A 25 -16.96 -8.39 11.89
CA GLY A 25 -15.90 -9.34 12.22
C GLY A 25 -16.14 -10.01 13.57
N LEU A 26 -16.42 -11.30 13.58
CA LEU A 26 -16.75 -12.08 14.77
C LEU A 26 -15.63 -13.09 15.10
N SER A 27 -14.94 -12.89 16.23
CA SER A 27 -13.95 -13.85 16.75
C SER A 27 -14.53 -14.82 17.77
N GLY A 28 -15.74 -14.55 18.28
CA GLY A 28 -16.38 -15.33 19.34
C GLY A 28 -16.05 -14.84 20.76
N GLY A 29 -15.04 -13.97 20.91
CA GLY A 29 -14.73 -13.32 22.19
C GLY A 29 -15.73 -12.23 22.55
N LEU A 30 -15.78 -11.88 23.85
CA LEU A 30 -16.68 -10.90 24.46
C LEU A 30 -16.93 -9.66 23.59
N ASP A 31 -15.87 -8.98 23.18
CA ASP A 31 -15.97 -7.68 22.50
C ASP A 31 -16.70 -7.82 21.15
N SER A 32 -16.36 -8.87 20.39
CA SER A 32 -16.96 -9.17 19.09
C SER A 32 -18.42 -9.65 19.19
N VAL A 33 -18.75 -10.39 20.26
CA VAL A 33 -20.12 -10.82 20.55
C VAL A 33 -20.98 -9.60 20.87
N VAL A 34 -20.52 -8.70 21.74
CA VAL A 34 -21.23 -7.46 22.07
C VAL A 34 -21.46 -6.62 20.81
N LEU A 35 -20.44 -6.44 19.98
CA LEU A 35 -20.58 -5.73 18.71
C LEU A 35 -21.65 -6.35 17.81
N LEU A 36 -21.67 -7.68 17.69
CA LEU A 36 -22.66 -8.38 16.86
C LEU A 36 -24.09 -8.13 17.37
N HIS A 37 -24.33 -8.26 18.67
CA HIS A 37 -25.66 -8.02 19.22
C HIS A 37 -26.11 -6.57 19.08
N LEU A 38 -25.20 -5.61 19.26
CA LEU A 38 -25.50 -4.19 19.02
C LEU A 38 -25.85 -3.94 17.55
N ALA A 39 -25.08 -4.49 16.62
CA ALA A 39 -25.31 -4.37 15.19
C ALA A 39 -26.65 -5.00 14.77
N ALA A 40 -26.94 -6.21 15.23
CA ALA A 40 -28.17 -6.94 14.92
C ALA A 40 -29.44 -6.21 15.37
N ARG A 41 -29.36 -5.40 16.44
CA ARG A 41 -30.48 -4.58 16.93
C ARG A 41 -30.64 -3.25 16.18
N SER A 42 -29.57 -2.77 15.56
CA SER A 42 -29.50 -1.41 14.97
C SER A 42 -29.69 -1.38 13.47
N LEU A 43 -29.44 -2.50 12.80
CA LEU A 43 -29.30 -2.61 11.35
C LEU A 43 -30.18 -3.73 10.80
N PRO A 44 -30.68 -3.59 9.55
CA PRO A 44 -31.47 -4.64 8.92
C PRO A 44 -30.65 -5.92 8.71
N ALA A 45 -31.26 -7.08 8.96
CA ALA A 45 -30.59 -8.38 8.88
C ALA A 45 -30.08 -8.67 7.46
N GLU A 46 -30.83 -8.26 6.44
CA GLU A 46 -30.48 -8.39 5.02
C GLU A 46 -29.26 -7.57 4.60
N GLN A 47 -28.90 -6.55 5.38
CA GLN A 47 -27.69 -5.74 5.16
C GLN A 47 -26.51 -6.22 6.02
N LEU A 48 -26.69 -7.22 6.87
CA LEU A 48 -25.68 -7.68 7.82
C LEU A 48 -25.07 -9.01 7.39
N LEU A 49 -23.75 -9.00 7.19
CA LEU A 49 -22.93 -10.20 6.99
C LEU A 49 -21.98 -10.39 8.16
N VAL A 50 -22.05 -11.54 8.81
CA VAL A 50 -21.12 -11.93 9.87
C VAL A 50 -19.97 -12.71 9.25
N VAL A 51 -18.75 -12.26 9.50
CA VAL A 51 -17.53 -12.90 9.00
C VAL A 51 -16.66 -13.34 10.16
N ASN A 52 -16.38 -14.64 10.21
CA ASN A 52 -15.42 -15.24 11.12
C ASN A 52 -14.15 -15.63 10.34
N ILE A 53 -12.99 -15.38 10.93
CA ILE A 53 -11.69 -15.76 10.36
C ILE A 53 -10.99 -16.68 11.36
N ASP A 54 -10.87 -17.94 10.98
CA ASP A 54 -10.21 -18.99 11.75
C ASP A 54 -8.73 -19.05 11.37
N HIS A 55 -7.87 -18.64 12.30
CA HIS A 55 -6.42 -18.66 12.14
C HIS A 55 -5.77 -20.03 12.39
N GLN A 56 -6.55 -21.02 12.85
CA GLN A 56 -6.09 -22.39 13.11
C GLN A 56 -4.90 -22.50 14.10
N LEU A 57 -4.70 -21.48 14.94
CA LEU A 57 -3.59 -21.42 15.89
C LEU A 57 -3.82 -22.26 17.15
N GLN A 58 -5.08 -22.60 17.44
CA GLN A 58 -5.48 -23.33 18.63
C GLN A 58 -6.25 -24.57 18.22
N SER A 59 -6.09 -25.67 18.95
CA SER A 59 -6.81 -26.92 18.66
C SER A 59 -8.32 -26.78 18.84
N GLN A 60 -8.79 -25.78 19.60
CA GLN A 60 -10.21 -25.46 19.78
C GLN A 60 -10.77 -24.48 18.73
N SER A 61 -9.96 -23.98 17.77
CA SER A 61 -10.39 -22.91 16.86
C SER A 61 -11.64 -23.28 16.05
N ALA A 62 -11.76 -24.54 15.64
CA ALA A 62 -12.96 -25.07 14.97
C ALA A 62 -14.22 -24.94 15.84
N GLN A 63 -14.13 -25.26 17.14
CA GLN A 63 -15.27 -25.15 18.06
C GLN A 63 -15.69 -23.69 18.26
N TRP A 64 -14.74 -22.75 18.20
CA TRP A 64 -15.02 -21.32 18.28
C TRP A 64 -15.69 -20.80 17.02
N SER A 65 -15.27 -21.27 15.85
CA SER A 65 -15.95 -21.00 14.56
C SER A 65 -17.38 -21.55 14.56
N ASP A 66 -17.60 -22.75 15.09
CA ASP A 66 -18.94 -23.33 15.23
C ASP A 66 -19.82 -22.54 16.19
N PHE A 67 -19.26 -22.07 17.32
CA PHE A 67 -19.95 -21.15 18.22
C PHE A 67 -20.39 -19.88 17.50
N CYS A 68 -19.49 -19.28 16.71
CA CYS A 68 -19.77 -18.08 15.92
C CYS A 68 -20.92 -18.32 14.91
N GLY A 69 -20.91 -19.46 14.22
CA GLY A 69 -21.98 -19.84 13.28
C GLY A 69 -23.32 -20.03 13.96
N ARG A 70 -23.37 -20.73 15.11
CA ARG A 70 -24.59 -20.89 15.91
C ARG A 70 -25.13 -19.55 16.41
N LEU A 71 -24.25 -18.66 16.87
CA LEU A 71 -24.62 -17.34 17.36
C LEU A 71 -25.25 -16.49 16.23
N ALA A 72 -24.60 -16.40 15.07
CA ALA A 72 -25.14 -15.69 13.92
C ALA A 72 -26.48 -16.28 13.44
N GLY A 73 -26.59 -17.61 13.42
CA GLY A 73 -27.83 -18.32 13.09
C GLY A 73 -28.97 -18.02 14.07
N SER A 74 -28.70 -17.94 15.38
CA SER A 74 -29.70 -17.57 16.39
C SER A 74 -30.25 -16.15 16.21
N LEU A 75 -29.45 -15.26 15.63
CA LEU A 75 -29.83 -13.89 15.28
C LEU A 75 -30.41 -13.76 13.86
N LYS A 76 -30.55 -14.89 13.13
CA LYS A 76 -31.02 -14.95 11.74
C LYS A 76 -30.18 -14.10 10.77
N LEU A 77 -28.87 -14.07 10.98
CA LEU A 77 -27.92 -13.30 10.15
C LEU A 77 -27.15 -14.20 9.21
N SER A 78 -26.79 -13.68 8.03
CA SER A 78 -25.87 -14.36 7.12
C SER A 78 -24.50 -14.52 7.76
N PHE A 79 -23.91 -15.71 7.66
CA PHE A 79 -22.62 -16.05 8.26
C PHE A 79 -21.69 -16.69 7.26
N VAL A 80 -20.43 -16.28 7.26
CA VAL A 80 -19.35 -16.93 6.51
C VAL A 80 -18.14 -17.09 7.42
N SER A 81 -17.55 -18.28 7.41
CA SER A 81 -16.27 -18.56 8.07
C SER A 81 -15.20 -18.86 7.03
N HIS A 82 -14.04 -18.27 7.20
CA HIS A 82 -12.87 -18.49 6.36
C HIS A 82 -11.71 -18.99 7.20
N LYS A 83 -11.03 -20.01 6.71
CA LYS A 83 -9.79 -20.50 7.30
C LYS A 83 -8.60 -19.81 6.65
N VAL A 84 -7.62 -19.45 7.46
CA VAL A 84 -6.38 -18.83 7.02
C VAL A 84 -5.22 -19.63 7.55
N VAL A 85 -4.23 -19.87 6.70
CA VAL A 85 -2.95 -20.43 7.09
C VAL A 85 -2.02 -19.26 7.42
N VAL A 86 -1.39 -19.32 8.59
CA VAL A 86 -0.47 -18.30 9.06
C VAL A 86 0.92 -18.92 9.10
N ASP A 87 1.87 -18.36 8.35
CA ASP A 87 3.27 -18.81 8.40
C ASP A 87 3.88 -18.52 9.78
N GLU A 88 4.60 -19.50 10.34
CA GLU A 88 5.25 -19.45 11.66
C GLU A 88 6.53 -18.59 11.68
N GLY A 89 6.48 -17.40 11.08
CA GLY A 89 7.57 -16.43 11.13
C GLY A 89 7.75 -15.78 12.51
N SER A 90 8.76 -14.90 12.64
CA SER A 90 9.21 -14.27 13.89
C SER A 90 8.17 -13.41 14.65
N SER A 91 6.94 -13.28 14.16
CA SER A 91 5.82 -12.70 14.91
C SER A 91 4.48 -13.27 14.45
N LEU A 92 4.07 -14.38 15.07
CA LEU A 92 2.79 -15.07 14.80
C LEU A 92 1.59 -14.13 14.91
N GLU A 93 1.57 -13.24 15.91
CA GLU A 93 0.48 -12.27 16.11
C GLU A 93 0.39 -11.26 14.95
N GLN A 94 1.53 -10.77 14.46
CA GLN A 94 1.57 -9.84 13.34
C GLN A 94 1.20 -10.54 12.03
N ALA A 95 1.67 -11.77 11.83
CA ALA A 95 1.35 -12.58 10.66
C ALA A 95 -0.16 -12.90 10.60
N ALA A 96 -0.74 -13.37 11.71
CA ALA A 96 -2.18 -13.61 11.82
C ALA A 96 -2.99 -12.33 11.57
N ARG A 97 -2.56 -11.20 12.16
CA ARG A 97 -3.19 -9.90 11.93
C ARG A 97 -3.14 -9.46 10.46
N ASN A 98 -2.01 -9.66 9.78
CA ASN A 98 -1.84 -9.32 8.37
C ASN A 98 -2.75 -10.18 7.50
N ALA A 99 -2.71 -11.50 7.70
CA ALA A 99 -3.51 -12.44 6.94
C ALA A 99 -5.02 -12.18 7.14
N ARG A 100 -5.44 -11.81 8.35
CA ARG A 100 -6.82 -11.36 8.65
C ARG A 100 -7.24 -10.15 7.80
N TYR A 101 -6.40 -9.11 7.75
CA TYR A 101 -6.72 -7.90 7.01
C TYR A 101 -6.64 -8.07 5.50
N GLN A 102 -5.74 -8.94 5.02
CA GLN A 102 -5.66 -9.30 3.61
C GLN A 102 -6.94 -10.01 3.17
N LEU A 103 -7.40 -11.00 3.95
CA LEU A 103 -8.64 -11.70 3.67
C LEU A 103 -9.85 -10.74 3.70
N PHE A 104 -9.97 -9.89 4.72
CA PHE A 104 -11.02 -8.86 4.71
C PHE A 104 -10.93 -7.97 3.46
N GLY A 105 -9.74 -7.57 3.05
CA GLY A 105 -9.54 -6.77 1.83
C GLY A 105 -9.99 -7.46 0.55
N GLN A 106 -9.95 -8.81 0.51
CA GLN A 106 -10.43 -9.62 -0.62
C GLN A 106 -11.95 -9.83 -0.59
N LEU A 107 -12.54 -9.94 0.61
CA LEU A 107 -13.97 -10.21 0.79
C LEU A 107 -14.85 -8.96 0.61
N LEU A 108 -14.33 -7.81 1.04
CA LEU A 108 -15.08 -6.56 1.06
C LEU A 108 -15.22 -5.97 -0.35
N GLN A 109 -16.41 -5.47 -0.63
CA GLN A 109 -16.81 -4.86 -1.90
C GLN A 109 -17.01 -3.34 -1.75
N PRO A 110 -17.06 -2.57 -2.86
CA PRO A 110 -17.46 -1.17 -2.82
C PRO A 110 -18.81 -0.97 -2.11
N GLY A 111 -18.85 0.00 -1.19
CA GLY A 111 -20.03 0.31 -0.38
C GLY A 111 -20.15 -0.50 0.92
N ASP A 112 -19.29 -1.50 1.14
CA ASP A 112 -19.23 -2.21 2.42
C ASP A 112 -18.64 -1.36 3.55
N CYS A 113 -19.12 -1.62 4.77
CA CYS A 113 -18.48 -1.15 6.01
C CYS A 113 -18.21 -2.32 6.97
N LEU A 114 -16.93 -2.61 7.20
CA LEU A 114 -16.46 -3.60 8.17
C LEU A 114 -16.44 -3.02 9.58
N LEU A 115 -17.23 -3.59 10.48
CA LEU A 115 -17.23 -3.29 11.91
C LEU A 115 -16.28 -4.21 12.66
N LEU A 116 -15.37 -3.63 13.46
CA LEU A 116 -14.50 -4.36 14.38
C LEU A 116 -14.65 -3.85 15.82
N ALA A 117 -14.63 -4.76 16.77
CA ALA A 117 -14.94 -4.52 18.18
C ALA A 117 -13.77 -3.96 19.00
N HIS A 118 -12.92 -3.12 18.40
CA HIS A 118 -11.85 -2.49 19.16
C HIS A 118 -12.43 -1.48 20.16
N HIS A 119 -11.86 -1.44 21.35
CA HIS A 119 -12.34 -0.63 22.48
C HIS A 119 -11.23 0.25 23.09
N LEU A 120 -11.56 1.02 24.13
CA LEU A 120 -10.65 1.99 24.75
C LEU A 120 -9.37 1.35 25.31
N ASP A 121 -9.50 0.17 25.90
CA ASP A 121 -8.36 -0.55 26.45
C ASP A 121 -7.40 -1.02 25.33
N ASP A 122 -7.90 -1.44 24.15
CA ASP A 122 -7.05 -1.74 22.98
C ASP A 122 -6.27 -0.51 22.50
N GLN A 123 -6.89 0.67 22.56
CA GLN A 123 -6.25 1.94 22.23
C GLN A 123 -5.09 2.22 23.19
N THR A 124 -5.33 1.98 24.48
CA THR A 124 -4.35 2.19 25.56
C THR A 124 -3.17 1.24 25.42
N GLU A 125 -3.43 -0.05 25.19
CA GLU A 125 -2.42 -1.07 24.92
C GLU A 125 -1.59 -0.73 23.68
N THR A 126 -2.26 -0.37 22.59
CA THR A 126 -1.61 -0.02 21.33
C THR A 126 -0.70 1.19 21.48
N MET A 127 -1.17 2.23 22.19
CA MET A 127 -0.39 3.44 22.43
C MET A 127 0.86 3.12 23.26
N LEU A 128 0.72 2.41 24.38
CA LEU A 128 1.86 2.05 25.24
C LEU A 128 2.88 1.19 24.52
N PHE A 129 2.40 0.16 23.82
CA PHE A 129 3.25 -0.75 23.07
C PHE A 129 4.05 -0.04 21.97
N ARG A 130 3.41 0.91 21.26
CA ARG A 130 4.09 1.73 20.25
C ARG A 130 5.06 2.74 20.87
N LEU A 131 4.72 3.31 22.03
CA LEU A 131 5.60 4.20 22.78
C LEU A 131 6.89 3.49 23.19
N LEU A 132 6.80 2.28 23.75
CA LEU A 132 7.95 1.46 24.13
C LEU A 132 8.85 1.11 22.94
N ARG A 133 8.30 1.08 21.72
CA ARG A 133 9.03 0.84 20.46
C ARG A 133 9.55 2.12 19.79
N GLY A 134 9.42 3.28 20.43
CA GLY A 134 9.90 4.56 19.91
C GLY A 134 9.10 5.10 18.73
N ALA A 135 7.79 4.85 18.70
CA ALA A 135 6.93 5.37 17.64
C ALA A 135 6.81 6.90 17.67
N GLY A 136 6.79 7.53 16.49
CA GLY A 136 6.50 8.96 16.34
C GLY A 136 5.01 9.30 16.37
N VAL A 137 4.66 10.55 16.05
CA VAL A 137 3.29 11.12 16.08
C VAL A 137 2.25 10.18 15.45
N ARG A 138 2.47 9.77 14.20
CA ARG A 138 1.56 8.85 13.47
C ARG A 138 1.38 7.50 14.15
N GLY A 139 2.40 6.97 14.81
CA GLY A 139 2.29 5.71 15.54
C GLY A 139 1.54 5.89 16.86
N LEU A 140 1.83 6.97 17.59
CA LEU A 140 1.20 7.26 18.89
C LEU A 140 -0.25 7.77 18.77
N ALA A 141 -0.67 8.21 17.58
CA ALA A 141 -2.07 8.42 17.21
C ALA A 141 -2.97 7.17 17.38
N GLY A 142 -2.35 6.00 17.60
CA GLY A 142 -3.01 4.76 18.04
C GLY A 142 -3.85 4.11 16.95
N ILE A 143 -4.99 3.53 17.33
CA ILE A 143 -5.97 2.93 16.43
C ILE A 143 -6.91 4.05 15.97
N PRO A 144 -7.10 4.27 14.66
CA PRO A 144 -8.09 5.23 14.16
C PRO A 144 -9.51 4.66 14.31
N ASP A 145 -10.51 5.51 14.45
CA ASP A 145 -11.92 5.15 14.49
C ASP A 145 -12.39 4.53 13.16
N SER A 146 -12.00 5.12 12.03
CA SER A 146 -12.21 4.56 10.70
C SER A 146 -10.95 4.60 9.82
N ARG A 147 -10.91 3.75 8.79
CA ARG A 147 -9.91 3.78 7.72
C ARG A 147 -10.42 3.03 6.49
N ARG A 148 -9.82 3.29 5.32
CA ARG A 148 -9.99 2.44 4.15
C ARG A 148 -9.35 1.05 4.36
N LEU A 149 -10.02 0.02 3.84
CA LEU A 149 -9.50 -1.34 3.73
C LEU A 149 -9.96 -1.94 2.40
N GLY A 150 -9.03 -2.13 1.46
CA GLY A 150 -9.40 -2.42 0.08
C GLY A 150 -10.28 -1.29 -0.47
N GLN A 151 -11.43 -1.65 -1.04
CA GLN A 151 -12.40 -0.70 -1.61
C GLN A 151 -13.47 -0.26 -0.59
N ALA A 152 -13.43 -0.78 0.64
CA ALA A 152 -14.42 -0.58 1.68
C ALA A 152 -13.94 0.30 2.84
N GLU A 153 -14.86 0.67 3.74
CA GLU A 153 -14.55 1.31 5.02
C GLU A 153 -14.40 0.24 6.11
N LEU A 154 -13.42 0.41 7.00
CA LEU A 154 -13.35 -0.28 8.28
C LEU A 154 -13.68 0.74 9.37
N TYR A 155 -14.64 0.42 10.23
CA TYR A 155 -15.08 1.26 11.34
C TYR A 155 -15.04 0.52 12.70
N ARG A 156 -14.74 1.28 13.77
CA ARG A 156 -14.61 0.80 15.16
C ARG A 156 -15.53 1.60 16.08
N PRO A 157 -16.84 1.30 16.09
CA PRO A 157 -17.82 2.11 16.84
C PRO A 157 -17.58 2.09 18.35
N LEU A 158 -16.95 1.03 18.88
CA LEU A 158 -16.74 0.82 20.31
C LEU A 158 -15.43 1.42 20.85
N LEU A 159 -14.65 2.14 20.02
CA LEU A 159 -13.28 2.56 20.38
C LEU A 159 -13.20 3.49 21.60
N SER A 160 -14.28 4.20 21.94
CA SER A 160 -14.37 5.06 23.13
C SER A 160 -14.97 4.37 24.37
N ILE A 161 -15.39 3.10 24.25
CA ILE A 161 -16.05 2.32 25.30
C ILE A 161 -14.99 1.48 26.03
N THR A 162 -15.09 1.34 27.35
CA THR A 162 -14.17 0.50 28.12
C THR A 162 -14.54 -0.97 28.00
N ARG A 163 -13.56 -1.86 28.14
CA ARG A 163 -13.83 -3.31 28.20
C ARG A 163 -14.78 -3.67 29.34
N GLN A 164 -14.70 -2.96 30.48
CA GLN A 164 -15.64 -3.14 31.60
C GLN A 164 -17.08 -2.82 31.21
N GLN A 165 -17.33 -1.75 30.43
CA GLN A 165 -18.68 -1.43 29.95
C GLN A 165 -19.23 -2.50 29.02
N LEU A 166 -18.38 -3.06 28.13
CA LEU A 166 -18.76 -4.18 27.27
C LEU A 166 -19.13 -5.42 28.11
N HIS A 167 -18.30 -5.75 29.11
CA HIS A 167 -18.54 -6.86 30.01
C HIS A 167 -19.85 -6.70 30.79
N SER A 168 -20.08 -5.55 31.43
CA SER A 168 -21.32 -5.28 32.17
C SER A 168 -22.55 -5.36 31.28
N TRP A 169 -22.47 -4.88 30.05
CA TRP A 169 -23.58 -4.99 29.10
C TRP A 169 -23.82 -6.44 28.68
N ALA A 170 -22.78 -7.20 28.35
CA ALA A 170 -22.90 -8.61 28.00
C ALA A 170 -23.53 -9.44 29.12
N GLN A 171 -23.14 -9.20 30.37
CA GLN A 171 -23.75 -9.85 31.53
C GLN A 171 -25.23 -9.48 31.71
N ALA A 172 -25.57 -8.19 31.58
CA ALA A 172 -26.94 -7.71 31.68
C ALA A 172 -27.84 -8.30 30.57
N GLN A 173 -27.27 -8.59 29.40
CA GLN A 173 -27.95 -9.24 28.28
C GLN A 173 -27.84 -10.77 28.31
N GLN A 174 -27.20 -11.35 29.35
CA GLN A 174 -26.97 -12.79 29.51
C GLN A 174 -26.31 -13.45 28.29
N LEU A 175 -25.37 -12.75 27.66
CA LEU A 175 -24.69 -13.26 26.47
C LEU A 175 -23.67 -14.32 26.84
N GLN A 176 -23.46 -15.26 25.93
CA GLN A 176 -22.37 -16.22 26.00
C GLN A 176 -21.25 -15.78 25.06
N TRP A 177 -20.01 -16.05 25.44
CA TRP A 177 -18.83 -15.80 24.60
C TRP A 177 -17.75 -16.85 24.88
N VAL A 178 -16.80 -16.96 23.96
CA VAL A 178 -15.62 -17.80 24.10
C VAL A 178 -14.54 -17.05 24.89
N ASP A 179 -13.92 -17.73 25.84
CA ASP A 179 -12.70 -17.27 26.49
C ASP A 179 -11.49 -18.05 25.92
N ASP A 180 -10.63 -17.35 25.20
CA ASP A 180 -9.42 -17.93 24.59
C ASP A 180 -8.28 -17.93 25.63
N PRO A 181 -7.78 -19.12 26.04
CA PRO A 181 -6.72 -19.24 27.05
C PRO A 181 -5.44 -18.48 26.69
N SER A 182 -5.14 -18.29 25.41
CA SER A 182 -3.95 -17.58 24.95
C SER A 182 -3.95 -16.10 25.34
N ASN A 183 -5.11 -15.51 25.64
CA ASN A 183 -5.23 -14.14 26.16
C ASN A 183 -4.59 -13.95 27.55
N ASN A 184 -4.30 -15.05 28.24
CA ASN A 184 -3.65 -15.05 29.56
C ASN A 184 -2.16 -15.41 29.50
N ASP A 185 -1.62 -15.70 28.30
CA ASP A 185 -0.22 -16.05 28.13
C ASP A 185 0.68 -14.81 28.20
N LEU A 186 1.39 -14.66 29.33
CA LEU A 186 2.26 -13.51 29.61
C LEU A 186 3.57 -13.50 28.81
N ARG A 187 3.86 -14.54 28.00
CA ARG A 187 5.01 -14.52 27.08
C ARG A 187 4.85 -13.48 25.97
N TYR A 188 3.62 -13.10 25.66
CA TYR A 188 3.32 -12.06 24.67
C TYR A 188 3.31 -10.68 25.34
N ASP A 189 4.10 -9.75 24.80
CA ASP A 189 4.23 -8.38 25.32
C ASP A 189 2.89 -7.71 25.58
N ARG A 190 1.91 -7.86 24.68
CA ARG A 190 0.58 -7.25 24.83
C ARG A 190 -0.18 -7.79 26.04
N ASN A 191 -0.17 -9.10 26.23
CA ASN A 191 -0.79 -9.74 27.39
C ASN A 191 -0.07 -9.31 28.67
N TYR A 192 1.26 -9.21 28.65
CA TYR A 192 2.02 -8.69 29.78
C TYR A 192 1.62 -7.25 30.12
N LEU A 193 1.53 -6.35 29.14
CA LEU A 193 1.08 -4.97 29.37
C LEU A 193 -0.32 -4.94 29.98
N ARG A 194 -1.27 -5.69 29.40
CA ARG A 194 -2.67 -5.78 29.86
C ARG A 194 -2.78 -6.27 31.31
N HIS A 195 -2.04 -7.31 31.68
CA HIS A 195 -2.19 -7.99 32.97
C HIS A 195 -1.27 -7.46 34.08
N LYS A 196 -0.12 -6.90 33.73
CA LYS A 196 0.91 -6.48 34.72
C LYS A 196 1.12 -4.98 34.79
N VAL A 197 0.95 -4.24 33.69
CA VAL A 197 1.28 -2.81 33.64
C VAL A 197 0.04 -1.93 33.76
N LEU A 198 -0.96 -2.13 32.89
CA LEU A 198 -2.16 -1.30 32.85
C LEU A 198 -2.94 -1.30 34.19
N PRO A 199 -3.05 -2.41 34.96
CA PRO A 199 -3.73 -2.39 36.25
C PRO A 199 -3.05 -1.46 37.27
N LEU A 200 -1.71 -1.39 37.26
CA LEU A 200 -0.95 -0.50 38.14
C LEU A 200 -1.20 0.97 37.76
N LEU A 201 -1.23 1.28 36.46
CA LEU A 201 -1.57 2.61 35.97
C LEU A 201 -3.00 3.00 36.34
N GLN A 202 -3.97 2.08 36.20
CA GLN A 202 -5.36 2.32 36.55
C GLN A 202 -5.53 2.57 38.05
N ALA A 203 -4.83 1.81 38.89
CA ALA A 203 -4.87 1.96 40.35
C ALA A 203 -4.29 3.30 40.80
N ARG A 204 -3.17 3.73 40.20
CA ARG A 204 -2.51 5.01 40.57
C ARG A 204 -3.19 6.23 39.94
N TRP A 205 -3.66 6.12 38.71
CA TRP A 205 -4.25 7.21 37.93
C TRP A 205 -5.56 6.79 37.27
N PRO A 206 -6.67 6.76 38.03
CA PRO A 206 -7.98 6.44 37.48
C PRO A 206 -8.32 7.28 36.23
N GLY A 207 -8.86 6.61 35.22
CA GLY A 207 -9.27 7.24 33.95
C GLY A 207 -8.11 7.61 33.01
N PHE A 208 -6.89 7.11 33.23
CA PHE A 208 -5.75 7.40 32.33
C PHE A 208 -6.01 6.94 30.90
N SER A 209 -6.72 5.82 30.70
CA SER A 209 -7.09 5.32 29.37
C SER A 209 -7.86 6.35 28.55
N ARG A 210 -8.76 7.12 29.18
CA ARG A 210 -9.51 8.19 28.50
C ARG A 210 -8.60 9.35 28.13
N ARG A 211 -7.76 9.81 29.06
CA ARG A 211 -6.78 10.89 28.80
C ARG A 211 -5.79 10.52 27.69
N TRP A 212 -5.40 9.26 27.62
CA TRP A 212 -4.55 8.74 26.55
C TRP A 212 -5.28 8.64 25.21
N ALA A 213 -6.57 8.28 25.20
CA ALA A 213 -7.37 8.36 23.99
C ALA A 213 -7.54 9.80 23.48
N ASP A 214 -7.71 10.77 24.37
CA ASP A 214 -7.74 12.20 24.02
C ASP A 214 -6.36 12.64 23.48
N THR A 215 -5.26 12.21 24.11
CA THR A 215 -3.88 12.43 23.61
C THR A 215 -3.68 11.84 22.22
N ALA A 216 -4.17 10.63 21.98
CA ALA A 216 -4.15 10.01 20.66
C ALA A 216 -4.99 10.80 19.64
N GLY A 217 -6.05 11.49 20.09
CA GLY A 217 -6.81 12.46 19.30
C GLY A 217 -5.94 13.63 18.85
N TYR A 218 -5.30 14.33 19.78
CA TYR A 218 -4.39 15.45 19.45
C TYR A 218 -3.25 15.02 18.51
N LEU A 219 -2.74 13.79 18.67
CA LEU A 219 -1.71 13.24 17.80
C LEU A 219 -2.24 12.89 16.39
N ARG A 220 -3.52 12.54 16.25
CA ARG A 220 -4.16 12.40 14.93
C ARG A 220 -4.29 13.75 14.24
N ASP A 221 -4.73 14.78 14.96
CA ASP A 221 -4.83 16.14 14.41
C ASP A 221 -3.45 16.66 13.97
N ALA A 222 -2.42 16.43 14.79
CA ALA A 222 -1.04 16.76 14.44
C ALA A 222 -0.53 15.99 13.21
N GLU A 223 -0.91 14.71 13.07
CA GLU A 223 -0.56 13.92 11.89
C GLU A 223 -1.24 14.46 10.63
N GLN A 224 -2.51 14.87 10.72
CA GLN A 224 -3.22 15.49 9.60
C GLN A 224 -2.53 16.78 9.16
N LEU A 225 -2.16 17.65 10.11
CA LEU A 225 -1.39 18.86 9.80
C LEU A 225 -0.03 18.55 9.16
N HIS A 226 0.64 17.46 9.57
CA HIS A 226 1.86 17.01 8.92
C HIS A 226 1.60 16.55 7.48
N ARG A 227 0.49 15.87 7.19
CA ARG A 227 0.12 15.52 5.82
C ARG A 227 -0.17 16.74 4.98
N ASP A 228 -0.96 17.68 5.49
CA ASP A 228 -1.31 18.90 4.78
C ASP A 228 -0.05 19.70 4.41
N LEU A 229 0.90 19.83 5.35
CA LEU A 229 2.19 20.46 5.08
C LEU A 229 3.03 19.67 4.06
N ALA A 230 3.07 18.34 4.15
CA ALA A 230 3.80 17.53 3.17
C ALA A 230 3.19 17.64 1.77
N GLU A 231 1.88 17.78 1.66
CA GLU A 231 1.19 17.98 0.39
C GLU A 231 1.52 19.37 -0.20
N ILE A 232 1.54 20.43 0.61
CA ILE A 232 2.03 21.75 0.20
C ILE A 232 3.49 21.67 -0.28
N ASP A 233 4.36 21.03 0.49
CA ASP A 233 5.78 20.87 0.15
C ASP A 233 5.94 20.09 -1.17
N LEU A 234 5.14 19.05 -1.37
CA LEU A 234 5.16 18.25 -2.59
C LEU A 234 4.82 19.06 -3.84
N HIS A 235 3.92 20.04 -3.77
CA HIS A 235 3.63 20.91 -4.91
C HIS A 235 4.84 21.75 -5.33
N SER A 236 5.68 22.16 -4.38
CA SER A 236 6.87 22.97 -4.64
C SER A 236 8.11 22.17 -5.03
N VAL A 237 8.21 20.91 -4.56
CA VAL A 237 9.39 20.04 -4.74
C VAL A 237 9.17 18.99 -5.83
N GLY A 238 7.92 18.65 -6.13
CA GLY A 238 7.57 17.60 -7.08
C GLY A 238 7.99 17.96 -8.51
N SER A 239 8.56 16.98 -9.22
CA SER A 239 8.93 17.10 -10.63
C SER A 239 8.52 15.84 -11.37
N GLY A 240 7.45 15.92 -12.17
CA GLY A 240 6.73 14.75 -12.68
C GLY A 240 6.17 13.99 -11.48
N ASP A 241 6.82 12.90 -11.12
CA ASP A 241 6.50 12.16 -9.91
C ASP A 241 7.73 11.83 -9.05
N GLY A 242 8.87 12.37 -9.44
CA GLY A 242 10.04 12.42 -8.58
C GLY A 242 9.98 13.64 -7.67
N LEU A 243 11.02 13.77 -6.84
CA LEU A 243 11.27 14.96 -6.05
C LEU A 243 12.56 15.61 -6.53
N GLU A 244 12.53 16.90 -6.80
CA GLU A 244 13.72 17.66 -7.15
C GLU A 244 14.63 17.78 -5.91
N CYS A 245 15.90 17.43 -6.08
CA CYS A 245 16.87 17.27 -5.01
C CYS A 245 17.16 18.60 -4.34
N GLN A 246 17.38 19.67 -5.11
CA GLN A 246 17.76 20.96 -4.54
C GLN A 246 16.58 21.60 -3.78
N ALA A 247 15.39 21.62 -4.35
CA ALA A 247 14.16 22.08 -3.72
C ALA A 247 13.85 21.29 -2.43
N LEU A 248 14.08 19.97 -2.44
CA LEU A 248 14.00 19.17 -1.22
C LEU A 248 15.07 19.60 -0.20
N LEU A 249 16.31 19.85 -0.63
CA LEU A 249 17.38 20.35 0.25
C LEU A 249 17.15 21.79 0.72
N ASP A 250 16.32 22.59 0.07
CA ASP A 250 16.01 23.95 0.52
C ASP A 250 14.97 23.95 1.67
N LEU A 251 14.19 22.87 1.82
CA LEU A 251 13.32 22.68 2.97
C LEU A 251 14.13 22.53 4.27
N SER A 252 13.53 22.90 5.40
CA SER A 252 14.10 22.60 6.72
C SER A 252 14.22 21.09 6.95
N ARG A 253 15.18 20.64 7.77
CA ARG A 253 15.37 19.22 8.12
C ARG A 253 14.07 18.48 8.49
N PRO A 254 13.19 18.99 9.38
CA PRO A 254 11.94 18.29 9.71
C PRO A 254 10.97 18.21 8.51
N ARG A 255 10.89 19.25 7.67
CA ARG A 255 10.06 19.24 6.45
C ARG A 255 10.54 18.23 5.42
N ARG A 256 11.87 18.12 5.18
CA ARG A 256 12.45 17.06 4.33
C ARG A 256 12.02 15.67 4.79
N ALA A 257 12.17 15.43 6.09
CA ALA A 257 11.88 14.14 6.68
C ALA A 257 10.37 13.82 6.67
N ASN A 258 9.51 14.84 6.80
CA ASN A 258 8.07 14.71 6.69
C ASN A 258 7.63 14.40 5.25
N LEU A 259 8.10 15.19 4.27
CA LEU A 259 7.81 15.02 2.85
C LEU A 259 8.25 13.63 2.35
N LEU A 260 9.47 13.19 2.69
CA LEU A 260 9.95 11.85 2.29
C LEU A 260 9.08 10.72 2.85
N ARG A 261 8.65 10.82 4.12
CA ARG A 261 7.74 9.84 4.73
C ARG A 261 6.38 9.84 4.05
N PHE A 262 5.84 11.01 3.75
CA PHE A 262 4.57 11.16 3.05
C PHE A 262 4.63 10.60 1.63
N TRP A 263 5.67 10.96 0.86
CA TRP A 263 5.87 10.51 -0.52
C TRP A 263 6.01 8.99 -0.61
N CYS A 264 6.86 8.37 0.23
CA CYS A 264 6.97 6.90 0.27
C CYS A 264 5.66 6.24 0.73
N LEU A 265 4.93 6.85 1.67
CA LEU A 265 3.67 6.30 2.15
C LEU A 265 2.59 6.28 1.08
N ARG A 266 2.55 7.29 0.19
CA ARG A 266 1.63 7.30 -0.97
C ARG A 266 1.87 6.13 -1.90
N ALA A 267 3.12 5.66 -2.00
CA ALA A 267 3.49 4.45 -2.74
C ALA A 267 3.31 3.15 -1.93
N GLY A 268 2.79 3.23 -0.69
CA GLY A 268 2.55 2.07 0.17
C GLY A 268 3.73 1.66 1.06
N VAL A 269 4.82 2.43 1.08
CA VAL A 269 6.04 2.11 1.86
C VAL A 269 6.19 3.05 3.05
N SER A 270 6.37 2.48 4.25
CA SER A 270 6.68 3.27 5.45
C SER A 270 8.18 3.27 5.73
N ILE A 271 8.77 4.46 5.85
CA ILE A 271 10.21 4.63 6.13
C ILE A 271 10.48 5.22 7.52
N GLY A 272 11.53 4.72 8.17
CA GLY A 272 12.03 5.22 9.45
C GLY A 272 13.13 6.27 9.30
N GLU A 273 13.65 6.76 10.42
CA GLU A 273 14.72 7.79 10.43
C GLU A 273 16.01 7.31 9.74
N ARG A 274 16.35 6.02 9.84
CA ARG A 274 17.52 5.45 9.16
C ARG A 274 17.37 5.55 7.64
N GLN A 275 16.23 5.12 7.11
CA GLN A 275 15.95 5.17 5.68
C GLN A 275 15.87 6.61 5.16
N VAL A 276 15.25 7.52 5.91
CA VAL A 276 15.26 8.96 5.57
C VAL A 276 16.68 9.48 5.43
N LYS A 277 17.57 9.15 6.38
CA LYS A 277 18.99 9.53 6.30
C LYS A 277 19.68 8.92 5.08
N SER A 278 19.41 7.65 4.75
CA SER A 278 19.97 7.01 3.56
C SER A 278 19.54 7.70 2.26
N VAL A 279 18.27 8.10 2.15
CA VAL A 279 17.79 8.87 0.98
C VAL A 279 18.48 10.24 0.90
N LEU A 280 18.63 10.95 2.02
CA LEU A 280 19.36 12.23 2.05
C LEU A 280 20.84 12.08 1.70
N GLN A 281 21.50 10.98 2.12
CA GLN A 281 22.88 10.66 1.73
C GLN A 281 22.98 10.35 0.23
N LEU A 282 21.99 9.66 -0.34
CA LEU A 282 21.88 9.43 -1.78
C LEU A 282 21.76 10.76 -2.55
N ILE A 283 20.99 11.72 -2.03
CA ILE A 283 20.89 13.06 -2.63
C ILE A 283 22.23 13.80 -2.54
N ALA A 284 23.00 13.66 -1.47
CA ALA A 284 24.29 14.34 -1.31
C ALA A 284 25.45 13.68 -2.08
N ALA A 285 25.26 12.48 -2.64
CA ALA A 285 26.32 11.77 -3.37
C ALA A 285 26.68 12.46 -4.70
N ALA A 286 27.89 12.22 -5.18
CA ALA A 286 28.33 12.63 -6.51
C ALA A 286 27.54 11.86 -7.60
N ASP A 287 27.29 12.52 -8.74
CA ASP A 287 26.45 11.98 -9.83
C ASP A 287 27.00 10.70 -10.49
N ASP A 288 28.30 10.45 -10.36
CA ASP A 288 29.01 9.30 -10.94
C ASP A 288 28.77 7.99 -10.17
N ARG A 289 28.32 8.05 -8.91
CA ARG A 289 28.19 6.86 -8.04
C ARG A 289 26.88 6.10 -8.17
N GLN A 290 25.90 6.61 -8.91
CA GLN A 290 24.55 6.04 -9.12
C GLN A 290 23.99 5.27 -7.89
N PRO A 291 23.98 5.88 -6.69
CA PRO A 291 23.55 5.18 -5.49
C PRO A 291 22.08 4.76 -5.56
N VAL A 292 21.78 3.61 -4.97
CA VAL A 292 20.43 3.04 -4.84
C VAL A 292 20.14 2.85 -3.36
N VAL A 293 18.98 3.33 -2.90
CA VAL A 293 18.48 3.07 -1.54
C VAL A 293 17.32 2.09 -1.62
N GLN A 294 17.50 0.91 -1.05
CA GLN A 294 16.47 -0.12 -1.00
C GLN A 294 15.50 0.11 0.16
N LEU A 295 14.19 0.03 -0.14
CA LEU A 295 13.06 0.28 0.75
C LEU A 295 12.01 -0.85 0.64
N GLY A 296 12.41 -2.08 0.98
CA GLY A 296 11.54 -3.25 0.80
C GLY A 296 11.45 -3.61 -0.68
N ALA A 297 10.23 -3.78 -1.22
CA ALA A 297 9.99 -4.06 -2.64
C ALA A 297 10.16 -2.82 -3.56
N PHE A 298 10.66 -1.71 -3.02
CA PHE A 298 10.85 -0.45 -3.73
C PHE A 298 12.28 0.04 -3.56
N GLN A 299 12.74 0.85 -4.50
CA GLN A 299 14.05 1.48 -4.49
C GLN A 299 13.94 2.97 -4.81
N VAL A 300 14.79 3.77 -4.19
CA VAL A 300 15.00 5.19 -4.53
C VAL A 300 16.28 5.32 -5.33
N ARG A 301 16.18 6.01 -6.47
CA ARG A 301 17.32 6.33 -7.34
C ARG A 301 17.34 7.81 -7.65
N ARG A 302 18.53 8.37 -7.89
CA ARG A 302 18.72 9.75 -8.34
C ARG A 302 19.11 9.78 -9.81
N TYR A 303 18.48 10.66 -10.59
CA TYR A 303 18.87 10.95 -11.96
C TYR A 303 18.56 12.41 -12.30
N GLN A 304 19.57 13.11 -12.84
CA GLN A 304 19.46 14.51 -13.27
C GLN A 304 18.84 15.44 -12.20
N GLY A 305 19.32 15.32 -10.96
CA GLY A 305 18.81 16.14 -9.85
C GLY A 305 17.42 15.76 -9.34
N VAL A 306 16.82 14.68 -9.83
CA VAL A 306 15.50 14.20 -9.35
C VAL A 306 15.66 12.84 -8.69
N ILE A 307 15.07 12.64 -7.52
CA ILE A 307 14.91 11.31 -6.93
C ILE A 307 13.58 10.71 -7.37
N VAL A 308 13.59 9.42 -7.69
CA VAL A 308 12.41 8.65 -8.09
C VAL A 308 12.26 7.42 -7.21
N LEU A 309 11.02 7.07 -6.90
CA LEU A 309 10.65 5.86 -6.18
C LEU A 309 10.00 4.90 -7.16
N GLN A 310 10.56 3.70 -7.28
CA GLN A 310 10.07 2.67 -8.18
C GLN A 310 10.11 1.30 -7.50
N PRO A 311 9.31 0.33 -7.96
CA PRO A 311 9.49 -1.06 -7.56
C PRO A 311 10.92 -1.55 -7.84
N GLU A 312 11.37 -2.54 -7.07
CA GLU A 312 12.52 -3.34 -7.46
C GLU A 312 12.14 -4.10 -8.75
N GLN A 313 12.85 -3.82 -9.84
CA GLN A 313 12.63 -4.45 -11.13
C GLN A 313 13.76 -5.44 -11.40
N VAL A 314 13.40 -6.65 -11.82
CA VAL A 314 14.31 -7.57 -12.50
C VAL A 314 14.47 -7.06 -13.93
N ASP A 315 15.69 -7.08 -14.47
CA ASP A 315 15.93 -6.70 -15.87
C ASP A 315 15.14 -7.62 -16.82
N ILE A 316 14.63 -7.06 -17.94
CA ILE A 316 14.01 -7.87 -18.99
C ILE A 316 15.13 -8.57 -19.77
N GLU A 317 15.05 -9.88 -19.95
CA GLU A 317 15.86 -10.60 -20.92
C GLU A 317 15.04 -10.83 -22.20
N TRP A 318 15.35 -10.10 -23.26
CA TRP A 318 14.58 -10.14 -24.50
C TRP A 318 14.87 -11.39 -25.34
N GLY A 319 16.08 -11.94 -25.27
CA GLY A 319 16.40 -13.29 -25.79
C GLY A 319 15.96 -13.61 -27.24
N ASN A 320 15.99 -12.64 -28.16
CA ASN A 320 15.52 -12.74 -29.55
C ASN A 320 13.98 -12.82 -29.72
N TRP A 321 13.23 -12.09 -28.90
CA TRP A 321 11.77 -12.03 -28.97
C TRP A 321 11.28 -11.50 -30.33
N PRO A 322 10.39 -12.19 -31.07
CA PRO A 322 9.89 -11.70 -32.36
C PRO A 322 8.95 -10.50 -32.19
N LEU A 323 9.20 -9.41 -32.91
CA LEU A 323 8.36 -8.21 -32.87
C LEU A 323 7.13 -8.38 -33.77
N SER A 324 5.93 -8.08 -33.23
CA SER A 324 4.66 -8.12 -33.96
C SER A 324 3.89 -6.80 -33.86
N GLU A 325 2.81 -6.65 -34.64
CA GLU A 325 1.92 -5.47 -34.56
C GLU A 325 1.21 -5.36 -33.19
N GLU A 326 1.10 -6.45 -32.42
CA GLU A 326 0.49 -6.46 -31.09
C GLU A 326 1.39 -5.80 -30.02
N GLY A 327 2.68 -5.63 -30.33
CA GLY A 327 3.66 -5.15 -29.37
C GLY A 327 4.00 -6.18 -28.29
N VAL A 328 4.57 -5.72 -27.17
CA VAL A 328 4.93 -6.58 -26.04
C VAL A 328 4.60 -5.90 -24.73
N GLN A 329 3.83 -6.57 -23.87
CA GLN A 329 3.57 -6.13 -22.50
C GLN A 329 4.45 -6.90 -21.53
N THR A 330 5.19 -6.19 -20.68
CA THR A 330 6.00 -6.75 -19.60
C THR A 330 5.69 -6.05 -18.27
N ALA A 331 6.20 -6.58 -17.16
CA ALA A 331 6.06 -5.94 -15.86
C ALA A 331 6.75 -4.57 -15.79
N GLN A 332 7.77 -4.34 -16.63
CA GLN A 332 8.63 -3.15 -16.63
C GLN A 332 8.27 -2.17 -17.74
N GLY A 333 7.41 -2.53 -18.70
CA GLY A 333 6.86 -1.60 -19.67
C GLY A 333 6.06 -2.25 -20.78
N THR A 334 5.49 -1.41 -21.64
CA THR A 334 4.80 -1.83 -22.85
C THR A 334 5.52 -1.29 -24.08
N LEU A 335 5.90 -2.19 -24.97
CA LEU A 335 6.30 -1.85 -26.33
C LEU A 335 5.05 -1.79 -27.19
N GLN A 336 4.67 -0.59 -27.62
CA GLN A 336 3.58 -0.37 -28.55
C GLN A 336 4.10 -0.30 -29.98
N VAL A 337 3.34 -0.91 -30.89
CA VAL A 337 3.56 -0.85 -32.32
C VAL A 337 2.32 -0.26 -32.97
N VAL A 338 2.49 0.87 -33.63
CA VAL A 338 1.39 1.61 -34.27
C VAL A 338 1.75 1.92 -35.70
N ARG A 339 0.75 1.91 -36.60
CA ARG A 339 0.98 2.34 -37.98
C ARG A 339 1.30 3.83 -38.00
N SER A 340 2.45 4.18 -38.57
CA SER A 340 2.93 5.56 -38.66
C SER A 340 2.07 6.35 -39.61
N VAL A 341 1.43 7.40 -39.10
CA VAL A 341 0.61 8.33 -39.90
C VAL A 341 1.47 9.36 -40.65
N ALA A 342 2.67 9.62 -40.15
CA ALA A 342 3.67 10.51 -40.76
C ALA A 342 4.65 9.73 -41.68
N PRO A 343 5.38 10.40 -42.60
CA PRO A 343 6.54 9.81 -43.27
C PRO A 343 7.54 9.28 -42.24
N GLY A 344 8.06 8.08 -42.46
CA GLY A 344 8.94 7.38 -41.51
C GLY A 344 8.27 6.15 -40.89
N GLY A 345 8.82 5.67 -39.78
CA GLY A 345 8.45 4.36 -39.23
C GLY A 345 9.32 3.24 -39.81
N LEU A 346 9.42 2.13 -39.08
CA LEU A 346 10.11 0.92 -39.53
C LEU A 346 9.34 0.32 -40.73
N LYS A 347 10.01 0.05 -41.84
CA LYS A 347 9.37 -0.36 -43.11
C LYS A 347 8.69 -1.73 -43.08
N SER A 348 9.12 -2.62 -42.18
CA SER A 348 8.60 -3.98 -42.03
C SER A 348 8.90 -4.49 -40.62
N LEU A 349 8.00 -5.29 -40.05
CA LEU A 349 8.24 -6.04 -38.81
C LEU A 349 8.79 -7.44 -39.07
N THR A 350 8.70 -7.93 -40.32
CA THR A 350 9.13 -9.29 -40.67
C THR A 350 10.61 -9.49 -40.39
N GLY A 351 10.95 -10.52 -39.61
CA GLY A 351 12.32 -10.85 -39.24
C GLY A 351 12.92 -9.96 -38.14
N VAL A 352 12.16 -8.99 -37.63
CA VAL A 352 12.61 -8.13 -36.54
C VAL A 352 12.46 -8.85 -35.21
N THR A 353 13.56 -8.95 -34.46
CA THR A 353 13.57 -9.48 -33.10
C THR A 353 14.03 -8.41 -32.11
N LEU A 354 13.72 -8.62 -30.84
CA LEU A 354 14.14 -7.78 -29.73
C LEU A 354 15.28 -8.46 -28.99
N ARG A 355 16.32 -7.68 -28.69
CA ARG A 355 17.37 -8.08 -27.77
C ARG A 355 17.69 -6.98 -26.78
N ASN A 356 18.42 -7.34 -25.73
CA ASN A 356 19.05 -6.37 -24.85
C ASN A 356 20.20 -5.66 -25.58
N ARG A 357 20.52 -4.45 -25.11
CA ARG A 357 21.72 -3.76 -25.56
C ARG A 357 22.99 -4.51 -25.11
N SER A 358 24.02 -4.37 -25.91
CA SER A 358 25.39 -4.80 -25.62
C SER A 358 26.30 -3.58 -25.50
N ASP A 359 27.38 -3.70 -24.74
CA ASP A 359 28.40 -2.65 -24.71
C ASP A 359 29.11 -2.57 -26.06
N GLY A 360 29.31 -1.34 -26.54
CA GLY A 360 29.84 -1.08 -27.88
C GLY A 360 28.78 -1.04 -28.98
N ASP A 361 27.51 -1.35 -28.72
CA ASP A 361 26.43 -1.26 -29.73
C ASP A 361 26.40 0.12 -30.40
N ARG A 362 26.31 0.12 -31.74
CA ARG A 362 26.19 1.33 -32.56
C ARG A 362 25.13 1.14 -33.63
N CYS A 363 24.45 2.22 -33.97
CA CYS A 363 23.52 2.26 -35.09
C CYS A 363 23.67 3.57 -35.88
N ARG A 364 22.99 3.68 -37.03
CA ARG A 364 22.96 4.88 -37.87
C ARG A 364 21.55 5.46 -37.90
N PRO A 365 21.18 6.35 -36.97
CA PRO A 365 19.86 6.96 -36.94
C PRO A 365 19.61 7.81 -38.18
N VAL A 366 18.42 7.71 -38.76
CA VAL A 366 18.00 8.54 -39.89
C VAL A 366 18.14 10.02 -39.58
N GLY A 367 18.73 10.78 -40.50
CA GLY A 367 18.86 12.25 -40.39
C GLY A 367 19.97 12.73 -39.46
N ARG A 368 20.70 11.82 -38.79
CA ARG A 368 21.80 12.19 -37.90
C ARG A 368 23.14 12.43 -38.62
N GLY A 369 23.32 11.85 -39.80
CA GLY A 369 24.53 12.00 -40.61
C GLY A 369 25.72 11.14 -40.15
N GLY A 370 25.48 10.02 -39.46
CA GLY A 370 26.56 9.09 -39.09
C GLY A 370 26.21 8.07 -38.00
N SER A 371 27.15 7.15 -37.74
CA SER A 371 27.03 6.12 -36.72
C SER A 371 27.18 6.67 -35.31
N CYS A 372 26.28 6.31 -34.41
CA CYS A 372 26.27 6.68 -32.99
C CYS A 372 26.22 5.45 -32.09
N SER A 373 26.89 5.51 -30.94
CA SER A 373 26.74 4.49 -29.89
C SER A 373 25.37 4.60 -29.22
N LEU A 374 24.77 3.46 -28.85
CA LEU A 374 23.52 3.44 -28.10
C LEU A 374 23.63 4.20 -26.77
N LYS A 375 24.78 4.12 -26.08
CA LYS A 375 25.04 4.89 -24.84
C LYS A 375 24.79 6.39 -25.02
N LYS A 376 25.29 6.98 -26.12
CA LYS A 376 25.13 8.39 -26.45
C LYS A 376 23.67 8.72 -26.82
N LEU A 377 23.01 7.85 -27.59
CA LEU A 377 21.57 7.98 -27.89
C LEU A 377 20.73 8.00 -26.61
N PHE A 378 20.96 7.07 -25.69
CA PHE A 378 20.25 7.06 -24.41
C PHE A 378 20.50 8.32 -23.57
N GLN A 379 21.72 8.88 -23.62
CA GLN A 379 22.03 10.14 -22.92
C GLN A 379 21.30 11.33 -23.54
N GLU A 380 21.30 11.46 -24.87
CA GLU A 380 20.62 12.53 -25.60
C GLU A 380 19.10 12.49 -25.40
N HIS A 381 18.53 11.28 -25.29
CA HIS A 381 17.11 11.06 -25.01
C HIS A 381 16.80 10.99 -23.50
N HIS A 382 17.74 11.36 -22.64
CA HIS A 382 17.56 11.44 -21.19
C HIS A 382 17.10 10.14 -20.53
N ILE A 383 17.44 8.98 -21.08
CA ILE A 383 17.08 7.67 -20.53
C ILE A 383 17.98 7.32 -19.34
N PRO A 384 17.42 7.09 -18.12
CA PRO A 384 18.18 6.71 -16.94
C PRO A 384 18.99 5.43 -17.13
N ALA A 385 20.19 5.37 -16.54
CA ALA A 385 21.12 4.26 -16.75
C ALA A 385 20.52 2.88 -16.48
N TRP A 386 19.66 2.78 -15.46
CA TRP A 386 19.01 1.54 -15.05
C TRP A 386 17.86 1.07 -15.94
N GLN A 387 17.36 1.93 -16.84
CA GLN A 387 16.40 1.50 -17.87
C GLN A 387 17.11 0.97 -19.11
N ARG A 388 18.38 1.34 -19.32
CA ARG A 388 19.08 1.07 -20.58
C ARG A 388 19.33 -0.42 -20.81
N SER A 389 19.57 -1.20 -19.75
CA SER A 389 19.74 -2.66 -19.82
C SER A 389 18.49 -3.35 -20.38
N SER A 390 17.32 -2.93 -19.90
CA SER A 390 16.02 -3.48 -20.26
C SER A 390 15.37 -2.81 -21.48
N TRP A 391 15.96 -1.76 -22.04
CA TRP A 391 15.39 -1.09 -23.21
C TRP A 391 15.45 -2.01 -24.44
N PRO A 392 14.32 -2.26 -25.13
CA PRO A 392 14.28 -3.15 -26.28
C PRO A 392 15.13 -2.59 -27.42
N VAL A 393 16.03 -3.40 -27.99
CA VAL A 393 16.77 -3.07 -29.22
C VAL A 393 16.20 -3.93 -30.33
N CYS A 394 15.66 -3.31 -31.38
CA CYS A 394 15.12 -4.03 -32.54
C CYS A 394 16.25 -4.36 -33.51
N VAL A 395 16.38 -5.64 -33.86
CA VAL A 395 17.42 -6.13 -34.76
C VAL A 395 16.86 -7.03 -35.86
N VAL A 396 17.57 -7.11 -36.99
CA VAL A 396 17.41 -8.12 -38.04
C VAL A 396 18.79 -8.68 -38.32
N ASP A 397 18.99 -9.99 -38.17
CA ASP A 397 20.30 -10.65 -38.37
C ASP A 397 21.45 -9.90 -37.66
N ASP A 398 21.24 -9.53 -36.39
CA ASP A 398 22.12 -8.73 -35.52
C ASP A 398 22.34 -7.25 -35.89
N GLU A 399 21.85 -6.79 -37.05
CA GLU A 399 21.85 -5.37 -37.41
C GLU A 399 20.77 -4.61 -36.62
N ILE A 400 21.15 -3.52 -35.95
CA ILE A 400 20.19 -2.66 -35.23
C ILE A 400 19.37 -1.86 -36.24
N VAL A 401 18.07 -2.11 -36.29
CA VAL A 401 17.13 -1.47 -37.23
C VAL A 401 16.32 -0.35 -36.61
N ALA A 402 16.07 -0.42 -35.30
CA ALA A 402 15.37 0.62 -34.56
C ALA A 402 15.67 0.55 -33.06
N LEU A 403 15.49 1.69 -32.40
CA LEU A 403 15.45 1.81 -30.96
C LEU A 403 14.10 2.47 -30.60
N PRO A 404 13.12 1.72 -30.09
CA PRO A 404 11.76 2.20 -29.84
C PRO A 404 11.74 3.50 -29.03
N GLY A 405 10.94 4.47 -29.47
CA GLY A 405 10.84 5.80 -28.87
C GLY A 405 12.06 6.71 -29.07
N ILE A 406 13.14 6.24 -29.70
CA ILE A 406 14.39 6.99 -29.87
C ILE A 406 14.68 7.23 -31.35
N CYS A 407 14.83 6.17 -32.14
CA CYS A 407 15.15 6.31 -33.57
C CYS A 407 14.82 5.07 -34.40
N ILE A 408 14.76 5.26 -35.71
CA ILE A 408 14.86 4.21 -36.74
C ILE A 408 16.21 4.39 -37.44
N CYS A 409 16.78 3.30 -37.95
CA CYS A 409 18.07 3.33 -38.65
C CYS A 409 17.92 3.57 -40.15
N GLU A 410 18.95 4.16 -40.75
CA GLU A 410 19.08 4.36 -42.20
C GLU A 410 18.85 3.04 -42.95
N GLY A 411 18.13 3.08 -44.07
CA GLY A 411 17.79 1.90 -44.86
C GLY A 411 16.60 1.08 -44.34
N TRP A 412 16.15 1.34 -43.11
CA TRP A 412 15.01 0.65 -42.49
C TRP A 412 13.75 1.51 -42.35
N GLN A 413 13.82 2.79 -42.73
CA GLN A 413 12.69 3.71 -42.76
C GLN A 413 11.72 3.43 -43.91
N SER A 414 10.42 3.64 -43.68
CA SER A 414 9.42 3.67 -44.74
C SER A 414 9.49 4.98 -45.54
N GLU A 415 9.59 4.88 -46.87
CA GLU A 415 9.56 6.04 -47.78
C GLU A 415 8.14 6.50 -48.14
N LYS A 416 7.15 5.59 -48.00
CA LYS A 416 5.74 5.90 -48.27
C LYS A 416 5.04 6.33 -46.97
N LYS A 417 4.21 7.38 -47.07
CA LYS A 417 3.34 7.84 -45.97
C LYS A 417 2.34 6.74 -45.61
N GLY A 418 2.14 6.47 -44.32
CA GLY A 418 1.13 5.51 -43.86
C GLY A 418 1.55 4.04 -43.86
N SER A 419 2.74 3.69 -44.33
CA SER A 419 3.18 2.29 -44.46
C SER A 419 4.28 1.85 -43.50
N GLY A 420 4.81 2.75 -42.66
CA GLY A 420 5.81 2.40 -41.64
C GLY A 420 5.17 2.06 -40.29
N PHE A 421 5.92 1.40 -39.41
CA PHE A 421 5.55 1.12 -38.03
C PHE A 421 6.30 2.04 -37.07
N ALA A 422 5.56 2.82 -36.28
CA ALA A 422 6.10 3.57 -35.16
C ALA A 422 6.20 2.65 -33.93
N LEU A 423 7.38 2.62 -33.31
CA LEU A 423 7.67 1.80 -32.15
C LEU A 423 7.85 2.70 -30.93
N LYS A 424 7.10 2.45 -29.84
CA LYS A 424 7.16 3.25 -28.61
C LYS A 424 7.33 2.34 -27.41
N TRP A 425 8.43 2.50 -26.67
CA TRP A 425 8.60 1.84 -25.37
C TRP A 425 8.05 2.76 -24.28
N LEU A 426 7.09 2.25 -23.49
CA LEU A 426 6.47 2.91 -22.36
C LEU A 426 6.84 2.15 -21.07
N PRO A 427 7.88 2.56 -20.33
CA PRO A 427 8.23 1.92 -19.06
C PRO A 427 7.02 1.93 -18.10
N THR A 428 6.74 0.79 -17.45
CA THR A 428 5.69 0.66 -16.44
C THR A 428 6.03 1.60 -15.32
N ALA A 429 5.26 2.69 -15.26
CA ALA A 429 5.36 3.82 -14.35
C ALA A 429 6.57 3.75 -13.39
N LEU A 430 7.72 4.20 -13.88
CA LEU A 430 8.28 5.39 -13.25
C LEU A 430 7.29 6.48 -13.58
N SER A 431 6.23 6.46 -12.76
CA SER A 431 5.59 7.64 -12.30
C SER A 431 4.54 8.19 -13.30
N ALA A 432 3.29 8.24 -12.84
CA ALA A 432 2.11 8.31 -13.68
C ALA A 432 1.54 9.73 -13.70
N ARG A 433 1.64 10.40 -14.85
CA ARG A 433 0.58 11.33 -15.29
C ARG A 433 -0.08 10.78 -16.54
N GLY A 434 -1.40 10.64 -16.42
CA GLY A 434 -2.30 10.66 -17.56
C GLY A 434 -2.17 11.97 -18.32
N ASP A 435 -2.51 11.88 -19.59
CA ASP A 435 -2.71 12.98 -20.54
C ASP A 435 -1.47 13.81 -20.87
N SER A 436 -0.68 13.28 -21.81
CA SER A 436 -0.12 14.12 -22.87
C SER A 436 -0.54 13.54 -24.21
N ASP A 437 -1.69 14.00 -24.70
CA ASP A 437 -2.04 13.99 -26.11
C ASP A 437 -0.95 14.71 -26.89
N THR A 438 0.04 13.95 -27.34
CA THR A 438 0.79 14.26 -28.55
C THR A 438 1.12 12.96 -29.26
N LEU A 439 0.21 12.66 -30.20
CA LEU A 439 0.21 11.69 -31.31
C LEU A 439 -0.49 10.36 -31.04
#